data_AF-A0A936PBR9-F1
#
_entry.id   AF-A0A936PBR9-F1
#
_cell.length_a   1.000
_cell.length_b   1.000
_cell.length_c   1.000
_cell.angle_alpha   90.00
_cell.angle_beta   90.00
_cell.angle_gamma   90.00
#
_symmetry.space_group_name_H-M   'P 1'
#
loop_
_entity.id
_entity.type
_entity.pdbx_description
1 polymer ?
#
loop_
_entity_poly.entity_id
_entity_poly.type
_entity_poly.pdbx_seq_one_letter_code
_entity_poly.pdbx_strand_id
1 'polypeptide(L)'
;MNLNSTHDDGQDSDDLQALFDSVAASVAAPAPAADATSDSDELQALFDSVVATAKPATPATPSADAATADSDELQALFDSVSQAGVARAVAPAPTPDGADPEVVFNRLGNLARQLHDSLRGLGMDKLIEDSARQIPDARDRLAYIAKMTEQAASRVLNATDIAKPIQDEMIARSKALSQRWDRLYANQLSVEDFKLLASDTRAYFTEAPDRLKLTNDQLMEIILAQDFQDLTGQVIKKIVELVQGLESRLLAVLLEAMPAERKAETPEGLLNGPVINAGGGRDVVANQKQVDDLLESLGF
;
A
#
# COMPACT_ATOMS: atom_id res chain seq x y z
N MET A 1 -41.35 62.16 -37.77
CA MET A 1 -40.98 61.64 -36.44
C MET A 1 -40.07 60.45 -36.66
N ASN A 2 -38.78 60.60 -36.39
CA ASN A 2 -37.85 59.47 -36.39
C ASN A 2 -36.93 59.67 -35.18
N LEU A 3 -36.94 58.70 -34.26
CA LEU A 3 -36.17 58.69 -33.02
C LEU A 3 -34.93 57.81 -33.24
N ASN A 4 -33.74 58.38 -33.06
CA ASN A 4 -32.48 57.66 -33.05
C ASN A 4 -32.00 57.55 -31.59
N SER A 5 -31.97 56.34 -31.03
CA SER A 5 -31.31 56.03 -29.75
C SER A 5 -29.90 55.51 -30.05
N THR A 6 -28.90 56.31 -29.72
CA THR A 6 -27.51 55.88 -29.53
C THR A 6 -27.36 55.47 -28.06
N HIS A 7 -27.16 54.18 -27.83
CA HIS A 7 -26.76 53.61 -26.54
C HIS A 7 -25.23 53.69 -26.43
N ASP A 8 -24.75 54.01 -25.24
CA ASP A 8 -23.38 54.40 -24.93
C ASP A 8 -22.60 53.19 -24.40
N ASP A 9 -21.96 52.43 -25.30
CA ASP A 9 -21.20 51.20 -24.98
C ASP A 9 -19.81 51.48 -24.35
N GLY A 10 -19.43 52.75 -24.14
CA GLY A 10 -18.11 53.12 -23.60
C GLY A 10 -18.02 53.04 -22.07
N GLN A 11 -19.11 53.32 -21.36
CA GLN A 11 -19.12 53.46 -19.91
C GLN A 11 -19.05 52.08 -19.19
N ASP A 12 -19.71 51.05 -19.75
CA ASP A 12 -19.76 49.71 -19.16
C ASP A 12 -18.41 48.96 -19.25
N SER A 13 -17.57 49.30 -20.24
CA SER A 13 -16.23 48.70 -20.38
C SER A 13 -15.26 49.19 -19.30
N ASP A 14 -15.33 50.47 -18.95
CA ASP A 14 -14.44 51.07 -17.95
C ASP A 14 -14.78 50.62 -16.52
N ASP A 15 -16.07 50.44 -16.23
CA ASP A 15 -16.53 49.93 -14.93
C ASP A 15 -16.15 48.44 -14.74
N LEU A 16 -16.16 47.63 -15.81
CA LEU A 16 -15.68 46.25 -15.77
C LEU A 16 -14.16 46.17 -15.59
N GLN A 17 -13.40 47.07 -16.23
CA GLN A 17 -11.95 47.15 -16.07
C GLN A 17 -11.57 47.49 -14.62
N ALA A 18 -12.29 48.42 -14.00
CA ALA A 18 -12.07 48.80 -12.60
C ALA A 18 -12.39 47.67 -11.61
N LEU A 19 -13.39 46.84 -11.90
CA LEU A 19 -13.70 45.65 -11.11
C LEU A 19 -12.61 44.57 -11.23
N PHE A 20 -12.03 44.37 -12.42
CA PHE A 20 -10.92 43.45 -12.61
C PHE A 20 -9.66 43.91 -11.86
N ASP A 21 -9.32 45.20 -11.90
CA ASP A 21 -8.18 45.75 -11.16
C ASP A 21 -8.39 45.69 -9.64
N SER A 22 -9.63 45.87 -9.16
CA SER A 22 -9.98 45.69 -7.75
C SER A 22 -9.83 44.24 -7.27
N VAL A 23 -10.15 43.26 -8.11
CA VAL A 23 -9.96 41.83 -7.78
C VAL A 23 -8.48 41.47 -7.81
N ALA A 24 -7.71 42.00 -8.76
CA ALA A 24 -6.26 41.82 -8.81
C ALA A 24 -5.54 42.43 -7.60
N ALA A 25 -6.01 43.57 -7.09
CA ALA A 25 -5.44 44.23 -5.90
C ALA A 25 -5.83 43.54 -4.58
N SER A 26 -6.90 42.74 -4.54
CA SER A 26 -7.35 41.98 -3.37
C SER A 26 -6.62 40.64 -3.18
N VAL A 27 -5.86 40.17 -4.16
CA VAL A 27 -5.04 38.96 -4.04
C VAL A 27 -3.65 39.36 -3.57
N ALA A 28 -3.54 39.60 -2.26
CA ALA A 28 -2.24 39.67 -1.61
C ALA A 28 -1.50 38.33 -1.82
N ALA A 29 -0.28 38.41 -2.38
CA ALA A 29 0.58 37.27 -2.60
C ALA A 29 0.77 36.43 -1.32
N PRO A 30 0.72 35.09 -1.38
CA PRO A 30 1.14 34.28 -0.26
C PRO A 30 2.64 34.54 -0.01
N ALA A 31 3.00 34.68 1.27
CA ALA A 31 4.39 34.78 1.71
C ALA A 31 5.22 33.63 1.09
N PRO A 32 6.52 33.84 0.77
CA PRO A 32 7.33 32.80 0.18
C PRO A 32 7.45 31.63 1.16
N ALA A 33 6.97 30.47 0.74
CA ALA A 33 7.20 29.20 1.43
C ALA A 33 8.69 28.85 1.33
N ALA A 34 9.49 29.37 2.26
CA ALA A 34 10.77 28.77 2.58
C ALA A 34 10.47 27.48 3.34
N ASP A 35 10.56 26.33 2.65
CA ASP A 35 10.86 24.98 3.17
C ASP A 35 10.25 23.84 2.32
N ALA A 36 9.34 24.11 1.38
CA ALA A 36 8.72 23.04 0.58
C ALA A 36 9.60 22.47 -0.55
N THR A 37 10.64 23.21 -1.00
CA THR A 37 11.54 22.76 -2.07
C THR A 37 12.70 21.91 -1.53
N SER A 38 13.13 22.17 -0.29
CA SER A 38 14.24 21.43 0.34
C SER A 38 13.89 19.96 0.55
N ASP A 39 12.65 19.67 1.00
CA ASP A 39 12.19 18.30 1.20
C ASP A 39 12.05 17.53 -0.12
N SER A 40 11.68 18.21 -1.22
CA SER A 40 11.58 17.57 -2.54
C SER A 40 12.96 17.21 -3.10
N ASP A 41 13.97 18.06 -2.88
CA ASP A 41 15.34 17.81 -3.34
C ASP A 41 16.01 16.70 -2.52
N GLU A 42 15.72 16.63 -1.22
CA GLU A 42 16.23 15.59 -0.32
C GLU A 42 15.60 14.21 -0.61
N LEU A 43 14.30 14.18 -0.94
CA LEU A 43 13.61 12.97 -1.41
C LEU A 43 14.12 12.51 -2.79
N GLN A 44 14.43 13.43 -3.70
CA GLN A 44 15.02 13.11 -4.99
C GLN A 44 16.41 12.50 -4.83
N ALA A 45 17.23 13.04 -3.90
CA ALA A 45 18.55 12.50 -3.59
C ALA A 45 18.50 11.10 -2.96
N LEU A 46 17.49 10.83 -2.11
CA LEU A 46 17.24 9.48 -1.58
C LEU A 46 16.83 8.50 -2.68
N PHE A 47 15.99 8.94 -3.63
CA PHE A 47 15.58 8.11 -4.76
C PHE A 47 16.76 7.75 -5.67
N ASP A 48 17.60 8.74 -6.00
CA ASP A 48 18.82 8.53 -6.80
C ASP A 48 19.84 7.63 -6.07
N SER A 49 19.92 7.70 -4.74
CA SER A 49 20.75 6.81 -3.92
C SER A 49 20.29 5.34 -3.98
N VAL A 50 18.98 5.10 -3.97
CA VAL A 50 18.37 3.76 -4.11
C VAL A 50 18.57 3.21 -5.51
N VAL A 51 18.44 4.06 -6.54
CA VAL A 51 18.70 3.69 -7.94
C VAL A 51 20.18 3.41 -8.18
N ALA A 52 21.09 4.14 -7.53
CA ALA A 52 22.53 3.90 -7.62
C ALA A 52 23.00 2.62 -6.90
N THR A 53 22.26 2.16 -5.88
CA THR A 53 22.52 0.87 -5.21
C THR A 53 21.86 -0.32 -5.93
N ALA A 54 20.87 -0.07 -6.79
CA ALA A 54 20.27 -1.07 -7.66
C ALA A 54 21.17 -1.35 -8.88
N LYS A 55 22.11 -2.29 -8.73
CA LYS A 55 22.91 -2.80 -9.86
C LYS A 55 21.98 -3.44 -10.91
N PRO A 56 22.07 -3.10 -12.20
CA PRO A 56 21.23 -3.72 -13.23
C PRO A 56 21.66 -5.18 -13.42
N ALA A 57 20.79 -6.11 -13.02
CA ALA A 57 20.87 -7.49 -13.45
C ALA A 57 20.39 -7.57 -14.91
N THR A 58 21.21 -8.11 -15.79
CA THR A 58 20.84 -8.42 -17.18
C THR A 58 19.61 -9.32 -17.23
N PRO A 59 18.62 -9.07 -18.10
CA PRO A 59 17.46 -9.93 -18.22
C PRO A 59 17.89 -11.23 -18.91
N ALA A 60 17.95 -12.31 -18.13
CA ALA A 60 18.04 -13.65 -18.68
C ALA A 60 16.70 -14.01 -19.34
N THR A 61 16.75 -14.47 -20.58
CA THR A 61 15.61 -15.10 -21.26
C THR A 61 15.01 -16.20 -20.38
N PRO A 62 13.67 -16.29 -20.21
CA PRO A 62 13.07 -17.34 -19.42
C PRO A 62 13.17 -18.66 -20.20
N SER A 63 14.11 -19.51 -19.79
CA SER A 63 14.09 -20.93 -20.17
C SER A 63 12.91 -21.59 -19.45
N ALA A 64 12.13 -22.38 -20.19
CA ALA A 64 10.93 -23.06 -19.69
C ALA A 64 11.17 -24.02 -18.50
N ASP A 65 12.43 -24.34 -18.19
CA ASP A 65 12.83 -25.14 -17.02
C ASP A 65 12.91 -24.33 -15.70
N ALA A 66 12.92 -23.00 -15.74
CA ALA A 66 13.05 -22.16 -14.55
C ALA A 66 11.72 -21.95 -13.80
N ALA A 67 10.59 -21.92 -14.53
CA ALA A 67 9.26 -21.75 -13.91
C ALA A 67 8.82 -22.99 -13.12
N THR A 68 9.30 -24.17 -13.51
CA THR A 68 9.09 -25.42 -12.79
C THR A 68 10.04 -25.55 -11.60
N ALA A 69 11.30 -25.09 -11.72
CA ALA A 69 12.26 -25.14 -10.62
C ALA A 69 11.87 -24.24 -9.44
N ASP A 70 11.41 -23.01 -9.69
CA ASP A 70 10.91 -22.13 -8.62
C ASP A 70 9.63 -22.70 -7.97
N SER A 71 8.76 -23.35 -8.76
CA SER A 71 7.57 -24.02 -8.20
C SER A 71 7.94 -25.25 -7.35
N ASP A 72 8.94 -26.03 -7.77
CA ASP A 72 9.42 -27.21 -7.05
C ASP A 72 10.18 -26.81 -5.77
N GLU A 73 10.94 -25.71 -5.80
CA GLU A 73 11.65 -25.17 -4.63
C GLU A 73 10.67 -24.53 -3.63
N LEU A 74 9.63 -23.84 -4.11
CA LEU A 74 8.53 -23.34 -3.28
C LEU A 74 7.68 -24.48 -2.71
N GLN A 75 7.44 -25.54 -3.48
CA GLN A 75 6.77 -26.74 -3.02
C GLN A 75 7.62 -27.49 -1.98
N ALA A 76 8.94 -27.56 -2.17
CA ALA A 76 9.87 -28.12 -1.19
C ALA A 76 9.98 -27.26 0.08
N LEU A 77 9.90 -25.93 -0.03
CA LEU A 77 9.81 -25.03 1.11
C LEU A 77 8.47 -25.18 1.84
N PHE A 78 7.36 -25.37 1.12
CA PHE A 78 6.05 -25.63 1.72
C PHE A 78 6.00 -27.02 2.39
N ASP A 79 6.63 -28.03 1.78
CA ASP A 79 6.80 -29.36 2.37
C ASP A 79 7.75 -29.32 3.58
N SER A 80 8.79 -28.48 3.55
CA SER A 80 9.69 -28.25 4.67
C SER A 80 9.02 -27.49 5.81
N VAL A 81 8.19 -26.48 5.52
CA VAL A 81 7.44 -25.72 6.53
C VAL A 81 6.26 -26.53 7.08
N SER A 82 5.61 -27.34 6.25
CA SER A 82 4.60 -28.28 6.75
C SER A 82 5.25 -29.35 7.61
N GLN A 83 6.38 -29.94 7.22
CA GLN A 83 7.15 -30.87 8.08
C GLN A 83 7.71 -30.19 9.35
N ALA A 84 8.16 -28.93 9.27
CA ALA A 84 8.61 -28.16 10.43
C ALA A 84 7.43 -27.75 11.35
N GLY A 85 6.23 -27.59 10.78
CA GLY A 85 4.97 -27.34 11.48
C GLY A 85 4.39 -28.59 12.16
N VAL A 86 4.74 -29.80 11.71
CA VAL A 86 4.39 -31.06 12.41
C VAL A 86 5.52 -31.63 13.27
N ALA A 87 6.76 -31.16 13.13
CA ALA A 87 7.92 -31.63 13.89
C ALA A 87 8.25 -30.78 15.14
N ARG A 88 7.35 -29.89 15.57
CA ARG A 88 7.28 -29.45 16.97
C ARG A 88 6.09 -30.10 17.69
N ALA A 89 5.77 -31.34 17.34
CA ALA A 89 5.21 -32.25 18.33
C ALA A 89 6.27 -32.40 19.43
N VAL A 90 5.98 -31.82 20.59
CA VAL A 90 6.71 -32.00 21.83
C VAL A 90 7.12 -33.47 21.94
N ALA A 91 8.44 -33.74 21.83
CA ALA A 91 8.95 -35.07 22.13
C ALA A 91 8.41 -35.45 23.51
N PRO A 92 7.71 -36.59 23.68
CA PRO A 92 7.27 -36.99 24.99
C PRO A 92 8.54 -37.20 25.81
N ALA A 93 8.71 -36.40 26.86
CA ALA A 93 9.68 -36.69 27.90
C ALA A 93 9.51 -38.16 28.31
N PRO A 94 10.59 -38.90 28.62
CA PRO A 94 10.47 -40.30 29.01
C PRO A 94 9.46 -40.39 30.14
N THR A 95 8.30 -40.97 29.84
CA THR A 95 7.26 -41.23 30.82
C THR A 95 7.88 -42.12 31.88
N PRO A 96 7.86 -41.74 33.17
CA PRO A 96 8.10 -42.70 34.24
C PRO A 96 7.09 -43.84 34.02
N ASP A 97 7.57 -45.07 34.03
CA ASP A 97 6.74 -46.27 33.91
C ASP A 97 5.45 -46.12 34.74
N GLY A 98 4.29 -46.27 34.06
CA GLY A 98 3.00 -46.45 34.72
C GLY A 98 2.09 -45.23 34.90
N ALA A 99 2.17 -44.20 34.06
CA ALA A 99 1.12 -43.16 34.02
C ALA A 99 0.07 -43.48 32.95
N ASP A 100 -1.11 -43.95 33.39
CA ASP A 100 -2.28 -44.15 32.53
C ASP A 100 -2.56 -42.88 31.69
N PRO A 101 -2.79 -42.95 30.37
CA PRO A 101 -3.14 -41.78 29.56
C PRO A 101 -4.34 -41.01 30.12
N GLU A 102 -5.27 -41.70 30.79
CA GLU A 102 -6.37 -41.09 31.54
C GLU A 102 -5.88 -40.25 32.74
N VAL A 103 -4.82 -40.65 33.44
CA VAL A 103 -4.23 -39.88 34.55
C VAL A 103 -3.54 -38.62 34.01
N VAL A 104 -2.86 -38.72 32.86
CA VAL A 104 -2.23 -37.55 32.20
C VAL A 104 -3.30 -36.58 31.69
N PHE A 105 -4.35 -37.07 31.03
CA PHE A 105 -5.48 -36.24 30.60
C PHE A 105 -6.23 -35.61 31.78
N ASN A 106 -6.47 -36.35 32.86
CA ASN A 106 -7.09 -35.81 34.07
C ASN A 106 -6.21 -34.76 34.75
N ARG A 107 -4.89 -34.95 34.76
CA ARG A 107 -3.95 -33.99 35.33
C ARG A 107 -3.83 -32.73 34.48
N LEU A 108 -3.82 -32.86 33.16
CA LEU A 108 -3.90 -31.74 32.22
C LEU A 108 -5.23 -30.99 32.35
N GLY A 109 -6.34 -31.72 32.50
CA GLY A 109 -7.66 -31.17 32.77
C GLY A 109 -7.71 -30.40 34.08
N ASN A 110 -7.14 -30.93 35.16
CA ASN A 110 -7.05 -30.25 36.46
C ASN A 110 -6.15 -29.01 36.41
N LEU A 111 -5.02 -29.07 35.71
CA LEU A 111 -4.14 -27.91 35.51
C LEU A 111 -4.80 -26.83 34.67
N ALA A 112 -5.50 -27.19 33.59
CA ALA A 112 -6.28 -26.25 32.79
C ALA A 112 -7.41 -25.62 33.61
N ARG A 113 -8.05 -26.39 34.50
CA ARG A 113 -9.10 -25.88 35.40
C ARG A 113 -8.54 -24.97 36.49
N GLN A 114 -7.39 -25.31 37.09
CA GLN A 114 -6.70 -24.42 38.04
C GLN A 114 -6.22 -23.13 37.38
N LEU A 115 -5.69 -23.20 36.16
CA LEU A 115 -5.33 -22.02 35.36
C LEU A 115 -6.57 -21.18 35.07
N HIS A 116 -7.66 -21.80 34.62
CA HIS A 116 -8.92 -21.12 34.35
C HIS A 116 -9.51 -20.48 35.61
N ASP A 117 -9.54 -21.19 36.75
CA ASP A 117 -10.03 -20.67 38.03
C ASP A 117 -9.14 -19.54 38.57
N SER A 118 -7.83 -19.59 38.31
CA SER A 118 -6.88 -18.53 38.66
C SER A 118 -7.08 -17.29 37.77
N LEU A 119 -7.19 -17.47 36.45
CA LEU A 119 -7.50 -16.39 35.50
C LEU A 119 -8.87 -15.76 35.79
N ARG A 120 -9.85 -16.57 36.19
CA ARG A 120 -11.18 -16.11 36.60
C ARG A 120 -11.16 -15.41 37.95
N GLY A 121 -10.37 -15.90 38.92
CA GLY A 121 -10.17 -15.28 40.23
C GLY A 121 -9.48 -13.92 40.16
N LEU A 122 -8.64 -13.72 39.14
CA LEU A 122 -7.98 -12.45 38.82
C LEU A 122 -8.81 -11.54 37.88
N GLY A 123 -10.00 -11.97 37.43
CA GLY A 123 -10.86 -11.18 36.54
C GLY A 123 -10.38 -11.08 35.08
N MET A 124 -9.35 -11.84 34.69
CA MET A 124 -8.69 -11.80 33.38
C MET A 124 -9.39 -12.64 32.30
N ASP A 125 -10.30 -13.53 32.71
CA ASP A 125 -11.19 -14.33 31.85
C ASP A 125 -11.80 -13.49 30.71
N LYS A 126 -12.41 -12.35 31.05
CA LYS A 126 -13.09 -11.48 30.09
C LYS A 126 -12.12 -10.75 29.15
N LEU A 127 -10.94 -10.38 29.64
CA LEU A 127 -9.91 -9.69 28.85
C LEU A 127 -9.32 -10.61 27.77
N ILE A 128 -9.07 -11.87 28.12
CA ILE A 128 -8.57 -12.88 27.19
C ILE A 128 -9.68 -13.30 26.23
N GLU A 129 -10.91 -13.45 26.70
CA GLU A 129 -12.07 -13.76 25.85
C GLU A 129 -12.33 -12.66 24.81
N ASP A 130 -12.35 -11.39 25.22
CA ASP A 130 -12.53 -10.25 24.32
C ASP A 130 -11.39 -10.15 23.29
N SER A 131 -10.16 -10.39 23.72
CA SER A 131 -8.97 -10.41 22.87
C SER A 131 -9.03 -11.53 21.83
N ALA A 132 -9.38 -12.75 22.24
CA ALA A 132 -9.54 -13.89 21.36
C ALA A 132 -10.66 -13.66 20.32
N ARG A 133 -11.70 -12.91 20.67
CA ARG A 133 -12.80 -12.53 19.76
C ARG A 133 -12.37 -11.51 18.70
N GLN A 134 -11.31 -10.73 18.91
CA GLN A 134 -10.84 -9.71 17.95
C GLN A 134 -9.91 -10.27 16.87
N ILE A 135 -9.25 -11.41 17.12
CA ILE A 135 -8.34 -12.04 16.15
C ILE A 135 -9.05 -12.45 14.84
N PRO A 136 -10.24 -13.08 14.88
CA PRO A 136 -11.00 -13.38 13.65
C PRO A 136 -11.32 -12.12 12.83
N ASP A 137 -11.74 -11.02 13.48
CA ASP A 137 -12.03 -9.75 12.79
C ASP A 137 -10.78 -9.18 12.09
N ALA A 138 -9.63 -9.21 12.77
CA ALA A 138 -8.36 -8.80 12.16
C ALA A 138 -7.99 -9.67 10.94
N ARG A 139 -8.23 -10.99 11.00
CA ARG A 139 -7.99 -11.91 9.88
C ARG A 139 -8.90 -11.60 8.69
N ASP A 140 -10.19 -11.36 8.93
CA ASP A 140 -11.15 -11.02 7.88
C ASP A 140 -10.78 -9.70 7.20
N ARG A 141 -10.33 -8.72 7.98
CA ARG A 141 -9.82 -7.43 7.47
C ARG A 141 -8.56 -7.59 6.62
N LEU A 142 -7.61 -8.42 7.05
CA LEU A 142 -6.40 -8.72 6.26
C LEU A 142 -6.74 -9.45 4.95
N ALA A 143 -7.67 -10.41 5.01
CA ALA A 143 -8.17 -11.10 3.82
C ALA A 143 -8.87 -10.14 2.85
N TYR A 144 -9.64 -9.18 3.36
CA TYR A 144 -10.23 -8.11 2.57
C TYR A 144 -9.16 -7.25 1.87
N ILE A 145 -8.10 -6.86 2.59
CA ILE A 145 -6.98 -6.09 2.00
C ILE A 145 -6.31 -6.88 0.87
N ALA A 146 -6.03 -8.16 1.10
CA ALA A 146 -5.42 -9.02 0.08
C ALA A 146 -6.27 -9.06 -1.19
N LYS A 147 -7.59 -9.29 -1.05
CA LYS A 147 -8.54 -9.31 -2.17
C LYS A 147 -8.59 -7.97 -2.92
N MET A 148 -8.67 -6.85 -2.20
CA MET A 148 -8.72 -5.53 -2.82
C MET A 148 -7.43 -5.21 -3.59
N THR A 149 -6.28 -5.63 -3.04
CA THR A 149 -4.97 -5.43 -3.67
C THR A 149 -4.84 -6.27 -4.95
N GLU A 150 -5.29 -7.52 -4.92
CA GLU A 150 -5.34 -8.40 -6.10
C GLU A 150 -6.24 -7.81 -7.20
N GLN A 151 -7.42 -7.33 -6.83
CA GLN A 151 -8.36 -6.71 -7.78
C GLN A 151 -7.78 -5.45 -8.44
N ALA A 152 -7.15 -4.59 -7.65
CA ALA A 152 -6.48 -3.40 -8.15
C ALA A 152 -5.33 -3.75 -9.11
N ALA A 153 -4.46 -4.68 -8.70
CA ALA A 153 -3.35 -5.15 -9.54
C ALA A 153 -3.85 -5.75 -10.86
N SER A 154 -4.90 -6.57 -10.82
CA SER A 154 -5.51 -7.14 -12.03
C SER A 154 -6.06 -6.06 -12.96
N ARG A 155 -6.77 -5.05 -12.43
CA ARG A 155 -7.28 -3.92 -13.23
C ARG A 155 -6.16 -3.13 -13.90
N VAL A 156 -5.11 -2.79 -13.14
CA VAL A 156 -3.95 -2.05 -13.67
C VAL A 156 -3.24 -2.84 -14.77
N LEU A 157 -3.04 -4.15 -14.57
CA LEU A 157 -2.40 -5.01 -15.55
C LEU A 157 -3.25 -5.10 -16.84
N ASN A 158 -4.55 -5.35 -16.71
CA ASN A 158 -5.46 -5.42 -17.86
C ASN A 158 -5.50 -4.10 -18.65
N ALA A 159 -5.57 -2.97 -17.97
CA ALA A 159 -5.56 -1.66 -18.62
C ALA A 159 -4.23 -1.42 -19.36
N THR A 160 -3.11 -1.84 -18.76
CA THR A 160 -1.77 -1.76 -19.38
C THR A 160 -1.67 -2.66 -20.62
N ASP A 161 -2.18 -3.89 -20.54
CA ASP A 161 -2.19 -4.87 -21.65
C ASP A 161 -3.00 -4.38 -22.85
N ILE A 162 -4.01 -3.53 -22.62
CA ILE A 162 -4.79 -2.89 -23.68
C ILE A 162 -4.10 -1.62 -24.20
N ALA A 163 -3.59 -0.77 -23.32
CA ALA A 163 -3.02 0.53 -23.70
C ALA A 163 -1.70 0.40 -24.48
N LYS A 164 -0.83 -0.52 -24.06
CA LYS A 164 0.51 -0.70 -24.63
C LYS A 164 0.50 -1.02 -26.13
N PRO A 165 -0.26 -2.02 -26.63
CA PRO A 165 -0.27 -2.32 -28.07
C PRO A 165 -0.83 -1.17 -28.91
N ILE A 166 -1.78 -0.38 -28.38
CA ILE A 166 -2.31 0.80 -29.09
C ILE A 166 -1.19 1.83 -29.28
N GLN A 167 -0.44 2.13 -28.22
CA GLN A 167 0.69 3.06 -28.28
C GLN A 167 1.80 2.56 -29.20
N ASP A 168 2.15 1.28 -29.11
CA ASP A 168 3.16 0.67 -29.98
C ASP A 168 2.75 0.75 -31.47
N GLU A 169 1.47 0.49 -31.80
CA GLU A 169 0.93 0.64 -33.15
C GLU A 169 1.02 2.10 -33.64
N MET A 170 0.60 3.06 -32.81
CA MET A 170 0.63 4.49 -33.14
C MET A 170 2.06 4.97 -33.40
N ILE A 171 3.00 4.60 -32.53
CA ILE A 171 4.43 4.95 -32.68
C ILE A 171 4.99 4.34 -33.96
N ALA A 172 4.71 3.07 -34.24
CA ALA A 172 5.18 2.39 -35.44
C ALA A 172 4.65 3.04 -36.72
N ARG A 173 3.34 3.32 -36.78
CA ARG A 173 2.72 4.03 -37.92
C ARG A 173 3.28 5.43 -38.10
N SER A 174 3.42 6.20 -37.02
CA SER A 174 3.99 7.54 -37.06
C SER A 174 5.42 7.54 -37.62
N LYS A 175 6.28 6.62 -37.14
CA LYS A 175 7.65 6.45 -37.67
C LYS A 175 7.66 6.06 -39.15
N ALA A 176 6.80 5.13 -39.56
CA ALA A 176 6.71 4.68 -40.95
C ALA A 176 6.26 5.82 -41.89
N LEU A 177 5.27 6.62 -41.46
CA LEU A 177 4.84 7.80 -42.22
C LEU A 177 5.96 8.84 -42.31
N SER A 178 6.64 9.15 -41.20
CA SER A 178 7.76 10.09 -41.18
C SER A 178 8.85 9.69 -42.19
N GLN A 179 9.28 8.43 -42.20
CA GLN A 179 10.30 7.94 -43.13
C GLN A 179 9.88 8.08 -44.61
N ARG A 180 8.58 7.89 -44.91
CA ARG A 180 8.06 8.07 -46.27
C ARG A 180 8.01 9.55 -46.66
N TRP A 181 7.68 10.44 -45.72
CA TRP A 181 7.78 11.89 -45.92
C TRP A 181 9.22 12.33 -46.15
N ASP A 182 10.20 11.79 -45.41
CA ASP A 182 11.62 12.09 -45.62
C ASP A 182 12.07 11.71 -47.04
N ARG A 183 11.63 10.55 -47.55
CA ARG A 183 11.90 10.14 -48.94
C ARG A 183 11.28 11.08 -49.97
N LEU A 184 10.08 11.61 -49.71
CA LEU A 184 9.47 12.63 -50.57
C LEU A 184 10.36 13.88 -50.65
N TYR A 185 10.81 14.40 -49.50
CA TYR A 185 11.66 15.59 -49.44
C TYR A 185 13.07 15.35 -49.99
N ALA A 186 13.54 14.10 -50.00
CA ALA A 186 14.78 13.70 -50.67
C ALA A 186 14.61 13.51 -52.19
N ASN A 187 13.43 13.77 -52.76
CA ASN A 187 13.08 13.49 -54.17
C ASN A 187 13.21 12.01 -54.56
N GLN A 188 12.99 11.10 -53.61
CA GLN A 188 13.11 9.63 -53.77
C GLN A 188 11.74 8.94 -53.84
N LEU A 189 10.66 9.66 -54.17
CA LEU A 189 9.30 9.15 -54.16
C LEU A 189 8.60 9.42 -55.50
N SER A 190 7.86 8.43 -56.01
CA SER A 190 7.07 8.60 -57.23
C SER A 190 5.77 9.38 -56.94
N VAL A 191 5.12 9.88 -57.99
CA VAL A 191 3.81 10.56 -57.87
C VAL A 191 2.72 9.61 -57.38
N GLU A 192 2.77 8.33 -57.75
CA GLU A 192 1.82 7.31 -57.28
C GLU A 192 2.02 7.03 -55.78
N ASP A 193 3.27 6.85 -55.36
CA ASP A 193 3.62 6.65 -53.95
C ASP A 193 3.26 7.87 -53.08
N PHE A 194 3.36 9.08 -53.64
CA PHE A 194 2.93 10.30 -52.96
C PHE A 194 1.43 10.31 -52.70
N LYS A 195 0.61 9.91 -53.68
CA LYS A 195 -0.86 9.84 -53.49
C LYS A 195 -1.22 8.84 -52.40
N LEU A 196 -0.54 7.70 -52.37
CA LEU A 196 -0.69 6.70 -51.29
C LEU A 196 -0.26 7.29 -49.94
N LEU A 197 0.91 7.94 -49.87
CA LEU A 197 1.39 8.58 -48.63
C LEU A 197 0.42 9.64 -48.11
N ALA A 198 -0.13 10.48 -48.98
CA ALA A 198 -1.11 11.50 -48.59
C ALA A 198 -2.41 10.87 -48.07
N SER A 199 -2.89 9.80 -48.71
CA SER A 199 -4.05 9.03 -48.26
C SER A 199 -3.82 8.37 -46.90
N ASP A 200 -2.70 7.68 -46.73
CA ASP A 200 -2.33 6.99 -45.49
C ASP A 200 -2.13 7.97 -44.33
N THR A 201 -1.52 9.13 -44.61
CA THR A 201 -1.33 10.20 -43.62
C THR A 201 -2.67 10.77 -43.18
N ARG A 202 -3.60 10.99 -44.11
CA ARG A 202 -4.96 11.45 -43.78
C ARG A 202 -5.73 10.41 -42.96
N ALA A 203 -5.63 9.13 -43.31
CA ALA A 203 -6.26 8.05 -42.55
C ALA A 203 -5.71 7.99 -41.12
N TYR A 204 -4.38 8.06 -40.97
CA TYR A 204 -3.74 8.10 -39.65
C TYR A 204 -4.25 9.25 -38.79
N PHE A 205 -4.32 10.48 -39.32
CA PHE A 205 -4.85 11.62 -38.56
C PHE A 205 -6.35 11.53 -38.27
N THR A 206 -7.11 10.78 -39.06
CA THR A 206 -8.53 10.52 -38.81
C THR A 206 -8.71 9.49 -37.68
N GLU A 207 -7.85 8.46 -37.63
CA GLU A 207 -7.91 7.39 -36.63
C GLU A 207 -7.25 7.78 -35.29
N ALA A 208 -6.27 8.70 -35.31
CA ALA A 208 -5.46 9.04 -34.15
C ALA A 208 -6.27 9.51 -32.92
N PRO A 209 -7.30 10.39 -33.03
CA PRO A 209 -8.08 10.82 -31.89
C PRO A 209 -8.74 9.66 -31.14
N ASP A 210 -9.30 8.68 -31.86
CA ASP A 210 -9.97 7.52 -31.26
C ASP A 210 -8.96 6.62 -30.54
N ARG A 211 -7.78 6.40 -31.11
CA ARG A 211 -6.70 5.62 -30.47
C ARG A 211 -6.15 6.31 -29.23
N LEU A 212 -5.97 7.63 -29.28
CA LEU A 212 -5.56 8.43 -28.12
C LEU A 212 -6.62 8.39 -27.02
N LYS A 213 -7.90 8.49 -27.38
CA LYS A 213 -9.02 8.37 -26.44
C LYS A 213 -9.04 6.99 -25.77
N LEU A 214 -8.91 5.91 -26.54
CA LEU A 214 -8.85 4.55 -25.98
C LEU A 214 -7.69 4.38 -24.99
N THR A 215 -6.53 4.95 -25.32
CA THR A 215 -5.37 4.94 -24.41
C THR A 215 -5.67 5.74 -23.14
N ASN A 216 -6.29 6.92 -23.27
CA ASN A 216 -6.67 7.75 -22.12
C ASN A 216 -7.70 7.04 -21.23
N ASP A 217 -8.68 6.37 -21.83
CA ASP A 217 -9.68 5.58 -21.11
C ASP A 217 -8.99 4.48 -20.25
N GLN A 218 -7.94 3.83 -20.76
CA GLN A 218 -7.15 2.87 -19.98
C GLN A 218 -6.33 3.53 -18.84
N LEU A 219 -5.77 4.73 -19.08
CA LEU A 219 -5.10 5.47 -18.00
C LEU A 219 -6.08 5.87 -16.89
N MET A 220 -7.32 6.20 -17.24
CA MET A 220 -8.38 6.46 -16.26
C MET A 220 -8.77 5.19 -15.48
N GLU A 221 -8.81 4.02 -16.12
CA GLU A 221 -9.01 2.74 -15.42
C GLU A 221 -7.89 2.45 -14.42
N ILE A 222 -6.63 2.77 -14.76
CA ILE A 222 -5.49 2.64 -13.84
C ILE A 222 -5.67 3.57 -12.63
N ILE A 223 -6.07 4.83 -12.84
CA ILE A 223 -6.31 5.79 -11.76
C ILE A 223 -7.47 5.33 -10.88
N LEU A 224 -8.57 4.86 -11.49
CA LEU A 224 -9.73 4.36 -10.76
C LEU A 224 -9.36 3.14 -9.91
N ALA A 225 -8.54 2.23 -10.45
CA ALA A 225 -8.07 1.06 -9.74
C ALA A 225 -7.21 1.37 -8.51
N GLN A 226 -6.80 2.63 -8.29
CA GLN A 226 -6.05 3.07 -7.10
C GLN A 226 -6.95 3.39 -5.89
N ASP A 227 -8.27 3.46 -6.06
CA ASP A 227 -9.23 3.69 -4.96
C ASP A 227 -9.11 2.67 -3.81
N PHE A 228 -8.59 1.48 -4.10
CA PHE A 228 -8.29 0.47 -3.09
C PHE A 228 -7.32 0.97 -2.01
N GLN A 229 -6.44 1.93 -2.32
CA GLN A 229 -5.43 2.42 -1.38
C GLN A 229 -6.05 3.18 -0.19
N ASP A 230 -7.11 3.96 -0.42
CA ASP A 230 -7.85 4.63 0.66
C ASP A 230 -8.60 3.60 1.52
N LEU A 231 -9.32 2.68 0.88
CA LEU A 231 -10.07 1.63 1.55
C LEU A 231 -9.17 0.71 2.38
N THR A 232 -8.03 0.28 1.82
CA THR A 232 -7.06 -0.56 2.52
C THR A 232 -6.35 0.22 3.63
N GLY A 233 -6.02 1.50 3.43
CA GLY A 233 -5.44 2.35 4.46
C GLY A 233 -6.33 2.48 5.71
N GLN A 234 -7.64 2.68 5.51
CA GLN A 234 -8.60 2.72 6.62
C GLN A 234 -8.71 1.38 7.34
N VAL A 235 -8.64 0.26 6.62
CA VAL A 235 -8.70 -1.08 7.22
C VAL A 235 -7.43 -1.41 7.98
N ILE A 236 -6.25 -1.07 7.43
CA ILE A 236 -4.95 -1.22 8.11
C ILE A 236 -4.97 -0.42 9.41
N LYS A 237 -5.43 0.83 9.40
CA LYS A 237 -5.53 1.65 10.62
C LYS A 237 -6.35 0.95 11.71
N LYS A 238 -7.51 0.37 11.35
CA LYS A 238 -8.34 -0.39 12.29
C LYS A 238 -7.64 -1.64 12.80
N ILE A 239 -6.91 -2.37 11.96
CA ILE A 239 -6.11 -3.54 12.40
C ILE A 239 -5.03 -3.11 13.38
N VAL A 240 -4.31 -2.01 13.10
CA VAL A 240 -3.27 -1.47 13.99
C VAL A 240 -3.88 -1.11 15.35
N GLU A 241 -5.02 -0.41 15.37
CA GLU A 241 -5.74 -0.07 16.61
C GLU A 241 -6.16 -1.33 17.39
N LEU A 242 -6.64 -2.37 16.69
CA LEU A 242 -6.99 -3.66 17.31
C LEU A 242 -5.77 -4.36 17.91
N VAL A 243 -4.64 -4.39 17.18
CA VAL A 243 -3.39 -5.03 17.65
C VAL A 243 -2.81 -4.28 18.85
N GLN A 244 -2.77 -2.95 18.83
CA GLN A 244 -2.33 -2.13 19.97
C GLN A 244 -3.22 -2.34 21.20
N GLY A 245 -4.54 -2.47 20.99
CA GLY A 245 -5.49 -2.80 22.05
C GLY A 245 -5.25 -4.19 22.64
N LEU A 246 -4.97 -5.18 21.80
CA LEU A 246 -4.62 -6.54 22.22
C LEU A 246 -3.32 -6.56 23.02
N GLU A 247 -2.28 -5.91 22.52
CA GLU A 247 -0.96 -5.79 23.16
C GLU A 247 -1.09 -5.19 24.56
N SER A 248 -1.77 -4.05 24.69
CA SER A 248 -1.97 -3.38 25.99
C SER A 248 -2.67 -4.27 27.01
N ARG A 249 -3.67 -5.07 26.57
CA ARG A 249 -4.40 -5.99 27.43
C ARG A 249 -3.53 -7.18 27.86
N LEU A 250 -2.74 -7.75 26.95
CA LEU A 250 -1.82 -8.83 27.27
C LEU A 250 -0.72 -8.36 28.23
N LEU A 251 -0.20 -7.15 28.03
CA LEU A 251 0.77 -6.54 28.93
C LEU A 251 0.18 -6.32 30.32
N ALA A 252 -1.05 -5.83 30.44
CA ALA A 252 -1.73 -5.68 31.72
C ALA A 252 -1.88 -7.03 32.46
N VAL A 253 -2.27 -8.10 31.75
CA VAL A 253 -2.36 -9.45 32.31
C VAL A 253 -0.99 -9.94 32.79
N LEU A 254 0.07 -9.72 32.00
CA LEU A 254 1.43 -10.08 32.37
C LEU A 254 1.88 -9.33 33.63
N LEU A 255 1.70 -8.01 33.69
CA LEU A 255 2.05 -7.19 34.84
C LEU A 255 1.31 -7.62 36.11
N GLU A 256 0.03 -7.92 36.00
CA GLU A 256 -0.80 -8.30 37.15
C GLU A 256 -0.43 -9.69 37.69
N ALA A 257 -0.08 -10.64 36.79
CA ALA A 257 0.40 -11.97 37.12
C ALA A 257 1.86 -12.03 37.64
N MET A 258 2.60 -10.91 37.63
CA MET A 258 3.98 -10.88 38.15
C MET A 258 4.06 -11.09 39.67
N PRO A 259 5.04 -11.87 40.18
CA PRO A 259 5.37 -11.95 41.60
C PRO A 259 5.73 -10.59 42.20
N ALA A 260 5.38 -10.38 43.47
CA ALA A 260 5.59 -9.10 44.15
C ALA A 260 7.07 -8.66 44.20
N GLU A 261 8.02 -9.61 44.21
CA GLU A 261 9.46 -9.30 44.17
C GLU A 261 9.90 -8.66 42.85
N ARG A 262 9.25 -8.97 41.72
CA ARG A 262 9.59 -8.44 40.38
C ARG A 262 8.82 -7.16 40.00
N LYS A 263 7.68 -6.89 40.65
CA LYS A 263 6.92 -5.63 40.47
C LYS A 263 7.69 -4.38 40.95
N ALA A 264 8.67 -4.55 41.85
CA ALA A 264 9.46 -3.46 42.41
C ALA A 264 10.64 -3.02 41.51
N GLU A 265 11.03 -3.85 40.54
CA GLU A 265 12.12 -3.57 39.59
C GLU A 265 11.64 -2.96 38.27
N THR A 266 10.31 -2.80 38.09
CA THR A 266 9.71 -2.28 36.86
C THR A 266 9.78 -0.75 36.81
N PRO A 267 10.34 -0.11 35.76
CA PRO A 267 10.40 1.35 35.65
C PRO A 267 9.00 2.01 35.65
N GLU A 268 8.81 3.08 36.43
CA GLU A 268 7.54 3.84 36.54
C GLU A 268 7.00 4.38 35.21
N GLY A 269 7.82 4.45 34.16
CA GLY A 269 7.41 4.87 32.81
C GLY A 269 6.40 3.94 32.13
N LEU A 270 6.39 2.64 32.49
CA LEU A 270 5.49 1.62 31.91
C LEU A 270 4.09 1.61 32.54
N LEU A 271 3.91 2.27 33.69
CA LEU A 271 2.64 2.36 34.42
C LEU A 271 1.71 3.45 33.87
N ASN A 272 2.25 4.37 33.07
CA ASN A 272 1.44 5.32 32.33
C ASN A 272 1.07 4.67 31.00
N GLY A 273 -0.20 4.27 30.87
CA GLY A 273 -0.75 3.71 29.63
C GLY A 273 -0.47 4.59 28.40
N PRO A 274 -0.76 4.07 27.19
CA PRO A 274 -0.29 4.66 25.93
C PRO A 274 -0.61 6.16 25.86
N VAL A 275 0.44 6.98 25.77
CA VAL A 275 0.32 8.43 25.61
C VAL A 275 -0.16 8.71 24.20
N ILE A 276 -1.48 8.77 24.01
CA ILE A 276 -2.09 9.15 22.74
C ILE A 276 -1.89 10.66 22.57
N ASN A 277 -0.76 11.08 22.03
CA ASN A 277 -0.59 12.43 21.51
C ASN A 277 -0.85 12.44 20.00
N ALA A 278 -1.90 13.18 19.63
CA ALA A 278 -2.41 13.35 18.28
C ALA A 278 -1.60 14.36 17.44
N GLY A 279 -0.27 14.29 17.45
CA GLY A 279 0.57 15.26 16.76
C GLY A 279 1.92 14.72 16.31
N GLY A 280 2.05 14.44 15.01
CA GLY A 280 3.34 14.30 14.33
C GLY A 280 3.95 12.89 14.40
N GLY A 281 3.88 12.17 13.29
CA GLY A 281 4.47 10.84 13.14
C GLY A 281 5.97 10.84 13.38
N ARG A 282 6.39 10.25 14.50
CA ARG A 282 7.72 9.64 14.74
C ARG A 282 7.79 8.87 16.07
N ASP A 283 6.72 8.85 16.87
CA ASP A 283 6.78 8.38 18.27
C ASP A 283 5.96 7.12 18.58
N VAL A 284 5.63 6.32 17.56
CA VAL A 284 5.12 4.93 17.77
C VAL A 284 6.28 3.98 18.14
N VAL A 285 7.51 4.37 17.82
CA VAL A 285 8.73 3.57 18.03
C VAL A 285 9.19 3.59 19.50
N ALA A 286 8.72 4.55 20.31
CA ALA A 286 9.07 4.62 21.73
C ALA A 286 8.37 3.54 22.57
N ASN A 287 7.14 3.14 22.21
CA ASN A 287 6.38 2.14 22.98
C ASN A 287 6.85 0.71 22.72
N GLN A 288 7.11 0.32 21.47
CA GLN A 288 7.52 -1.07 21.16
C GLN A 288 8.87 -1.42 21.81
N LYS A 289 9.84 -0.50 21.73
CA LYS A 289 11.14 -0.71 22.36
C LYS A 289 11.03 -0.89 23.88
N GLN A 290 10.14 -0.14 24.53
CA GLN A 290 9.89 -0.27 25.97
C GLN A 290 9.18 -1.58 26.32
N VAL A 291 8.28 -2.07 25.45
CA VAL A 291 7.66 -3.39 25.59
C VAL A 291 8.70 -4.49 25.43
N ASP A 292 9.57 -4.38 24.42
CA ASP A 292 10.65 -5.35 24.18
C ASP A 292 11.66 -5.37 25.35
N ASP A 293 12.08 -4.19 25.84
CA ASP A 293 12.96 -4.05 27.00
C ASP A 293 12.31 -4.66 28.28
N LEU A 294 10.99 -4.54 28.42
CA LEU A 294 10.23 -5.17 29.52
C LEU A 294 10.20 -6.70 29.38
N LEU A 295 9.95 -7.23 28.18
CA LEU A 295 9.94 -8.67 27.92
C LEU A 295 11.32 -9.29 28.17
N GLU A 296 12.40 -8.61 27.75
CA GLU A 296 13.78 -9.02 27.99
C GLU A 296 14.09 -9.04 29.50
N SER A 297 13.62 -8.05 30.26
CA SER A 297 13.77 -8.01 31.73
C SER A 297 13.03 -9.13 32.46
N LEU A 298 11.96 -9.68 31.85
CA LEU A 298 11.18 -10.78 32.38
C LEU A 298 11.75 -12.16 32.01
N GLY A 299 12.70 -12.21 31.06
CA GLY A 299 13.38 -13.42 30.59
C GLY A 299 12.70 -14.09 29.40
N PHE A 300 11.98 -13.31 28.57
CA PHE A 300 11.39 -13.74 27.30
C PHE A 300 12.18 -13.22 26.10
#